data_AF-A0A1R0KI78-F1
#
_entry.id   AF-A0A1R0KI78-F1
#
_cell.length_a   1.000
_cell.length_b   1.000
_cell.length_c   1.000
_cell.angle_alpha   90.00
_cell.angle_beta   90.00
_cell.angle_gamma   90.00
#
_symmetry.space_group_name_H-M   'P 1'
#
loop_
_entity.id
_entity.type
_entity.pdbx_description
1 polymer ?
#
loop_
_entity_poly.entity_id
_entity_poly.type
_entity_poly.pdbx_seq_one_letter_code
_entity_poly.pdbx_strand_id
1 'polypeptide(L)'
;MSNFSADPRAMEIIGEGYQSIAAKMDLICELGADRLALLLEACGDDDMGAEIKENLFGPAQKVEEAFTSIKEVVRNQTNVTKGMALHLRNVETENIANVRGGTKRP
;
A
#
# COMPACT_ATOMS: atom_id res chain seq x y z
N MET A 1 -11.09 24.24 20.10
CA MET A 1 -11.28 24.38 18.64
C MET A 1 -10.33 23.41 17.95
N SER A 2 -10.82 22.32 17.37
CA SER A 2 -9.96 21.40 16.61
C SER A 2 -9.68 22.04 15.25
N ASN A 3 -8.53 22.68 15.11
CA ASN A 3 -7.95 22.98 13.82
C ASN A 3 -7.63 21.64 13.15
N PHE A 4 -8.55 21.11 12.33
CA PHE A 4 -8.14 20.14 11.32
C PHE A 4 -7.19 20.90 10.37
N SER A 5 -5.89 20.83 10.64
CA SER A 5 -4.85 21.42 9.79
C SER A 5 -4.50 20.54 8.58
N ALA A 6 -5.22 19.42 8.40
CA ALA A 6 -5.01 18.52 7.29
C ALA A 6 -5.66 19.10 6.03
N ASP A 7 -4.82 19.47 5.05
CA ASP A 7 -5.25 19.92 3.73
C ASP A 7 -5.77 18.71 2.92
N PRO A 8 -7.04 18.71 2.46
CA PRO A 8 -7.58 17.64 1.63
C PRO A 8 -6.74 17.37 0.37
N ARG A 9 -6.15 18.41 -0.24
CA ARG A 9 -5.33 18.26 -1.45
C ARG A 9 -4.03 17.54 -1.15
N ALA A 10 -3.40 17.85 -0.01
CA ALA A 10 -2.21 17.14 0.43
C ALA A 10 -2.51 15.65 0.63
N MET A 11 -3.68 15.31 1.16
CA MET A 11 -4.11 13.93 1.34
C MET A 11 -4.39 13.22 0.01
N GLU A 12 -4.94 13.91 -0.99
CA GLU A 12 -5.07 13.32 -2.32
C GLU A 12 -3.71 12.99 -2.94
N ILE A 13 -2.77 13.93 -2.89
CA ILE A 13 -1.41 13.73 -3.42
C ILE A 13 -0.72 12.54 -2.73
N ILE A 14 -0.84 12.44 -1.40
CA ILE A 14 -0.29 11.30 -0.64
C ILE A 14 -0.98 9.99 -1.06
N GLY A 15 -2.30 10.01 -1.25
CA GLY A 15 -3.08 8.85 -1.71
C GLY A 15 -2.68 8.39 -3.12
N GLU A 16 -2.43 9.31 -4.04
CA GLU A 16 -1.90 9.02 -5.38
C GLU A 16 -0.49 8.41 -5.31
N GLY A 17 0.35 8.92 -4.40
CA GLY A 17 1.67 8.37 -4.11
C GLY A 17 1.60 6.90 -3.67
N TYR A 18 0.75 6.60 -2.68
CA TYR A 18 0.55 5.22 -2.23
C TYR A 18 -0.04 4.33 -3.32
N GLN A 19 -0.95 4.85 -4.16
CA GLN A 19 -1.50 4.10 -5.29
C GLN A 19 -0.41 3.71 -6.30
N SER A 20 0.52 4.63 -6.62
CA SER A 20 1.66 4.36 -7.50
C SER A 20 2.59 3.28 -6.93
N ILE A 21 2.87 3.34 -5.62
CA ILE A 21 3.67 2.33 -4.92
C ILE A 21 2.94 0.97 -4.94
N ALA A 22 1.63 0.94 -4.66
CA ALA A 22 0.83 -0.28 -4.69
C ALA A 22 0.90 -0.97 -6.06
N ALA A 23 0.79 -0.21 -7.15
CA ALA A 23 0.89 -0.74 -8.51
C ALA A 23 2.27 -1.36 -8.79
N LYS A 24 3.36 -0.74 -8.32
CA LYS A 24 4.71 -1.32 -8.45
C LYS A 24 4.88 -2.58 -7.61
N MET A 25 4.34 -2.58 -6.39
CA MET A 25 4.36 -3.75 -5.52
C MET A 25 3.52 -4.90 -6.10
N ASP A 26 2.41 -4.60 -6.78
CA ASP A 26 1.62 -5.59 -7.51
C ASP A 26 2.46 -6.32 -8.55
N LEU A 27 3.20 -5.57 -9.38
CA LEU A 27 4.11 -6.15 -10.39
C LEU A 27 5.23 -6.99 -9.76
N ILE A 28 5.79 -6.55 -8.63
CA ILE A 28 6.84 -7.30 -7.93
C ILE A 28 6.29 -8.63 -7.40
N CYS A 29 5.10 -8.60 -6.78
CA CYS A 29 4.49 -9.77 -6.16
C CYS A 29 3.93 -10.77 -7.18
N GLU A 30 3.42 -10.29 -8.32
CA GLU A 30 2.86 -11.15 -9.38
C GLU A 30 3.88 -12.18 -9.87
N LEU A 31 5.15 -11.76 -9.99
CA LEU A 31 6.25 -12.62 -10.42
C LEU A 31 6.93 -13.38 -9.27
N GLY A 32 6.44 -13.26 -8.03
CA GLY A 32 7.10 -13.84 -6.85
C GLY A 32 7.07 -15.37 -6.82
N ALA A 33 5.91 -15.96 -7.13
CA ALA A 33 5.78 -17.42 -7.22
C ALA A 33 6.64 -18.00 -8.35
N ASP A 34 6.66 -17.31 -9.50
CA ASP A 34 7.48 -17.71 -10.65
C ASP A 34 8.97 -17.63 -10.34
N ARG A 35 9.43 -16.60 -9.61
CA ARG A 35 10.82 -16.50 -9.15
C ARG A 35 11.21 -17.66 -8.25
N LEU A 36 10.36 -18.05 -7.31
CA LEU A 36 10.61 -19.20 -6.44
C LEU A 36 10.64 -20.51 -7.22
N ALA A 37 9.73 -20.68 -8.19
CA ALA A 37 9.72 -21.85 -9.06
C ALA A 37 11.00 -21.94 -9.90
N LEU A 38 11.42 -20.83 -10.51
CA LEU A 38 12.67 -20.74 -11.28
C LEU A 38 13.90 -20.99 -10.41
N LEU A 39 13.91 -20.53 -9.16
CA LEU A 39 14.97 -20.83 -8.20
C LEU A 39 15.05 -22.35 -7.95
N LEU A 40 13.91 -23.00 -7.72
CA LEU A 40 13.86 -24.45 -7.51
C LEU A 40 14.29 -25.24 -8.75
N GLU A 41 13.88 -24.80 -9.94
CA GLU A 41 14.27 -25.40 -11.22
C GLU A 41 15.77 -25.25 -11.47
N ALA A 42 16.32 -24.05 -11.26
CA ALA A 42 17.73 -23.75 -11.48
C ALA A 42 18.68 -24.51 -10.52
N CYS A 43 18.18 -24.93 -9.35
CA CYS A 43 18.97 -25.72 -8.42
C CYS A 43 19.23 -27.15 -8.94
N GLY A 44 18.38 -27.71 -9.81
CA GLY A 44 18.50 -29.11 -10.22
C GLY A 44 18.29 -30.11 -9.07
N ASP A 45 18.64 -31.37 -9.30
CA ASP A 45 18.38 -32.50 -8.37
C ASP A 45 19.66 -33.20 -7.88
N ASP A 46 20.83 -32.57 -8.05
CA ASP A 46 22.09 -33.05 -7.50
C ASP A 46 22.31 -32.57 -6.05
N ASP A 47 23.34 -33.10 -5.39
CA ASP A 47 23.65 -32.79 -3.98
C ASP A 47 23.90 -31.28 -3.77
N MET A 48 24.46 -30.59 -4.76
CA MET A 48 24.68 -29.14 -4.70
C MET A 48 23.36 -28.37 -4.84
N GLY A 49 22.46 -28.84 -5.70
CA GLY A 49 21.10 -28.34 -5.84
C GLY A 49 20.30 -28.46 -4.55
N ALA A 50 20.42 -29.60 -3.86
CA ALA A 50 19.78 -29.80 -2.56
C ALA A 50 20.30 -28.81 -1.51
N GLU A 51 21.62 -28.61 -1.43
CA GLU A 51 22.25 -27.66 -0.52
C GLU A 51 21.80 -26.21 -0.80
N ILE A 52 21.71 -25.81 -2.08
CA ILE A 52 21.24 -24.48 -2.48
C ILE A 52 19.76 -24.29 -2.12
N LYS A 53 18.92 -25.30 -2.35
CA LYS A 53 17.49 -25.26 -1.96
C LYS A 53 17.35 -25.05 -0.45
N GLU A 54 18.08 -25.81 0.37
CA GLU A 54 18.02 -25.68 1.83
C GLU A 54 18.42 -24.28 2.31
N ASN A 55 19.46 -23.69 1.69
CA ASN A 55 20.01 -22.40 2.11
C ASN A 55 19.31 -21.18 1.51
N LEU A 56 18.79 -21.24 0.28
CA LEU A 56 18.22 -20.08 -0.42
C LEU A 56 16.70 -20.08 -0.49
N PHE A 57 16.04 -21.25 -0.54
CA PHE A 57 14.59 -21.29 -0.72
C PHE A 57 13.85 -20.66 0.46
N GLY A 58 14.22 -21.03 1.69
CA GLY A 58 13.60 -20.48 2.90
C GLY A 58 13.73 -18.96 3.01
N PRO A 59 14.92 -18.37 2.85
CA PRO A 59 15.08 -16.93 2.78
C PRO A 59 14.32 -16.27 1.62
N ALA A 60 14.37 -16.84 0.42
CA ALA A 60 13.67 -16.29 -0.75
C ALA A 60 12.14 -16.27 -0.51
N GLN A 61 11.58 -17.35 0.02
CA GLN A 61 10.16 -17.43 0.36
C GLN A 61 9.75 -16.34 1.36
N LYS A 62 10.54 -16.13 2.43
CA LYS A 62 10.27 -15.08 3.42
C LYS A 62 10.29 -13.68 2.81
N VAL A 63 11.15 -13.44 1.83
CA VAL A 63 11.19 -12.16 1.11
C VAL A 63 9.92 -11.96 0.28
N GLU A 64 9.44 -12.99 -0.41
CA GLU A 64 8.20 -12.91 -1.19
C GLU A 64 6.94 -12.71 -0.31
N GLU A 65 6.89 -13.38 0.84
CA GLU A 65 5.84 -13.19 1.84
C GLU A 65 5.87 -11.76 2.42
N ALA A 66 7.07 -11.21 2.65
CA ALA A 66 7.23 -9.83 3.09
C ALA A 66 6.75 -8.83 2.03
N PHE A 67 7.07 -9.04 0.74
CA PHE A 67 6.56 -8.19 -0.33
C PHE A 67 5.04 -8.21 -0.42
N THR A 68 4.43 -9.39 -0.28
CA THR A 68 2.97 -9.55 -0.25
C THR A 68 2.36 -8.76 0.90
N SER A 69 2.95 -8.86 2.10
CA SER A 69 2.49 -8.11 3.28
C SER A 69 2.62 -6.60 3.10
N ILE A 70 3.75 -6.13 2.56
CA ILE A 70 3.99 -4.70 2.28
C ILE A 70 2.97 -4.16 1.28
N LYS A 71 2.69 -4.92 0.22
CA LYS A 71 1.67 -4.57 -0.79
C LYS A 71 0.31 -4.32 -0.13
N GLU A 72 -0.12 -5.17 0.79
CA GLU A 72 -1.39 -5.00 1.51
C GLU A 72 -1.40 -3.74 2.38
N VAL A 73 -0.30 -3.49 3.11
CA VAL A 73 -0.16 -2.27 3.92
C VAL A 73 -0.26 -1.01 3.05
N VAL A 74 0.42 -0.98 1.91
CA VAL A 74 0.38 0.18 0.99
C VAL A 74 -1.01 0.39 0.39
N ARG A 75 -1.72 -0.69 0.04
CA ARG A 75 -3.12 -0.61 -0.42
C ARG A 75 -4.04 -0.06 0.67
N ASN A 76 -3.85 -0.51 1.92
CA ASN A 76 -4.62 0.00 3.05
C ASN A 76 -4.35 1.48 3.31
N GLN A 77 -3.09 1.92 3.25
CA GLN A 77 -2.74 3.33 3.37
C GLN A 77 -3.39 4.17 2.26
N THR A 78 -3.35 3.68 1.00
CA THR A 78 -4.04 4.33 -0.12
C THR A 78 -5.53 4.58 0.19
N ASN A 79 -6.22 3.55 0.71
CA ASN A 79 -7.64 3.62 1.03
C ASN A 79 -7.92 4.60 2.19
N VAL A 80 -7.11 4.55 3.25
CA VAL A 80 -7.23 5.46 4.41
C VAL A 80 -7.03 6.91 3.97
N THR A 81 -5.98 7.20 3.20
CA THR A 81 -5.69 8.58 2.79
C THR A 81 -6.78 9.14 1.86
N LYS A 82 -7.28 8.34 0.90
CA LYS A 82 -8.40 8.74 0.05
C LYS A 82 -9.69 8.97 0.84
N GLY A 83 -9.99 8.09 1.79
CA GLY A 83 -11.14 8.25 2.68
C GLY A 83 -11.04 9.52 3.53
N MET A 84 -9.84 9.83 4.03
CA MET A 84 -9.58 11.05 4.80
C MET A 84 -9.73 12.32 3.96
N ALA A 85 -9.23 12.33 2.72
CA ALA A 85 -9.41 13.44 1.80
C ALA A 85 -10.90 13.71 1.52
N LEU A 86 -11.69 12.65 1.29
CA LEU A 86 -13.13 12.74 1.09
C LEU A 86 -13.85 13.28 2.32
N HIS A 87 -13.50 12.78 3.52
CA HIS A 87 -14.07 13.26 4.77
C HIS A 87 -13.81 14.75 4.99
N LEU A 88 -12.57 15.21 4.79
CA LEU A 88 -12.21 16.62 4.97
C LEU A 88 -12.95 17.53 3.98
N ARG A 89 -13.12 17.11 2.72
CA ARG A 89 -13.92 17.85 1.72
C ARG A 89 -15.39 17.97 2.10
N ASN A 90 -15.98 16.89 2.64
CA ASN A 90 -17.38 16.91 3.07
C ASN A 90 -17.57 17.89 4.25
N VAL A 91 -16.67 17.82 5.24
CA VAL A 91 -16.68 18.75 6.39
C VAL A 91 -16.49 20.20 5.95
N GLU A 92 -15.60 20.48 4.99
CA GLU A 92 -15.42 21.83 4.44
C GLU A 92 -16.70 22.32 3.74
N THR A 93 -17.33 21.47 2.93
CA THR A 93 -18.56 21.78 2.21
C THR A 93 -19.72 22.09 3.16
N GLU A 94 -19.90 21.27 4.20
CA GLU A 94 -20.91 21.49 5.26
C GLU A 94 -20.65 22.81 6.00
N ASN A 95 -19.39 23.16 6.27
CA ASN A 95 -19.04 24.42 6.93
C ASN A 95 -19.38 25.63 6.07
N ILE A 96 -19.05 25.58 4.77
CA ILE A 96 -19.40 26.65 3.83
C ILE A 96 -20.92 26.81 3.73
N ALA A 97 -21.66 25.70 3.68
CA ALA A 97 -23.12 25.72 3.64
C ALA A 97 -23.73 26.34 4.92
N ASN A 98 -23.24 25.95 6.09
CA ASN A 98 -23.69 26.49 7.38
C ASN A 98 -23.39 27.99 7.53
N VAL A 99 -22.21 28.44 7.08
CA VAL A 99 -21.85 29.87 7.08
C VAL A 99 -22.74 30.67 6.13
N ARG A 100 -23.07 30.14 4.94
CA ARG A 100 -23.95 30.79 3.96
C ARG A 100 -25.43 30.79 4.38
N GLY A 101 -25.85 29.80 5.17
CA GLY A 101 -27.22 29.68 5.70
C GLY A 101 -27.52 30.55 6.92
N GLY A 102 -26.56 31.34 7.42
CA GLY A 102 -26.76 32.23 8.57
C GLY A 102 -26.74 31.53 9.94
N THR A 103 -26.64 30.21 9.98
CA THR A 103 -26.43 29.42 11.20
C THR A 103 -24.94 29.40 11.55
N LYS A 104 -24.44 30.50 12.14
CA LYS A 104 -23.15 30.44 12.83
C LYS A 104 -23.22 29.34 13.90
N ARG A 105 -22.27 28.41 13.85
CA ARG A 105 -22.08 27.33 14.85
C ARG A 105 -22.23 27.89 16.28
N PRO A 106 -22.97 27.23 17.18
CA PRO A 106 -22.72 27.40 18.62
C PRO A 106 -21.32 26.90 18.99
#